data_AF-A0A087SYB5-F1
#
_entry.id   AF-A0A087SYB5-F1
#
_cell.length_a   1.000
_cell.length_b   1.000
_cell.length_c   1.000
_cell.angle_alpha   90.00
_cell.angle_beta   90.00
_cell.angle_gamma   90.00
#
_symmetry.space_group_name_H-M   'P 1'
#
loop_
_entity.id
_entity.type
_entity.pdbx_description
1 polymer ?
#
loop_
_entity_poly.entity_id
_entity_poly.type
_entity_poly.pdbx_seq_one_letter_code
_entity_poly.pdbx_strand_id
1 'polypeptide(L)'
;MTEFVDRGLCEVLGEHPGELVRTGSPNILCTVLPNHWRSNKTLPVAFKVVVLGEVLDGTTVTIRAGNDENYCGEMRNSTAVVKNQIAKFNDLRFVGR
;
A
#
# COMPACT_ATOMS: atom_id res chain seq x y z
N MET A 1 -3.69 -23.82 -7.61
CA MET A 1 -4.05 -22.41 -7.87
C MET A 1 -3.18 -21.41 -7.10
N THR A 2 -2.50 -21.82 -6.02
CA THR A 2 -1.58 -21.00 -5.21
C THR A 2 -0.18 -20.78 -5.80
N GLU A 3 0.31 -21.66 -6.69
CA GLU A 3 1.69 -21.59 -7.22
C GLU A 3 1.94 -20.44 -8.22
N PHE A 4 0.90 -19.95 -8.91
CA PHE A 4 1.04 -18.86 -9.88
C PHE A 4 1.25 -17.49 -9.20
N VAL A 5 0.60 -17.27 -8.06
CA VAL A 5 0.71 -16.03 -7.27
C VAL A 5 2.10 -15.91 -6.66
N ASP A 6 2.68 -17.03 -6.20
CA ASP A 6 3.99 -17.02 -5.54
C ASP A 6 5.14 -16.74 -6.52
N ARG A 7 5.02 -17.18 -7.78
CA ARG A 7 5.98 -16.85 -8.85
C ARG A 7 5.98 -15.37 -9.24
N GLY A 8 4.80 -14.79 -9.51
CA GLY A 8 4.68 -13.37 -9.85
C GLY A 8 5.08 -12.45 -8.69
N LEU A 9 4.87 -12.90 -7.47
CA LEU A 9 5.29 -12.19 -6.26
C LEU A 9 6.83 -12.18 -6.10
N CYS A 10 7.52 -13.26 -6.44
CA CYS A 10 8.97 -13.31 -6.39
C CYS A 10 9.62 -12.36 -7.42
N GLU A 11 8.99 -12.21 -8.58
CA GLU A 11 9.41 -11.27 -9.64
C GLU A 11 9.24 -9.81 -9.20
N VAL A 12 8.04 -9.44 -8.71
CA VAL A 12 7.74 -8.08 -8.23
C VAL A 12 8.58 -7.68 -7.01
N LEU A 13 8.79 -8.60 -6.06
CA LEU A 13 9.67 -8.34 -4.91
C LEU A 13 11.16 -8.29 -5.30
N GLY A 14 11.55 -8.99 -6.36
CA GLY A 14 12.91 -9.00 -6.89
C GLY A 14 13.30 -7.70 -7.59
N GLU A 15 12.35 -7.04 -8.26
CA GLU A 15 12.58 -5.73 -8.90
C GLU A 15 12.73 -4.58 -7.88
N HIS A 16 12.16 -4.73 -6.68
CA HIS A 16 12.15 -3.71 -5.62
C HIS A 16 12.47 -4.29 -4.22
N PRO A 17 13.70 -4.81 -4.02
CA PRO A 17 14.06 -5.50 -2.79
C PRO A 17 13.95 -4.59 -1.57
N GLY A 18 13.10 -4.97 -0.62
CA GLY A 18 12.91 -4.26 0.65
C GLY A 18 11.92 -3.09 0.62
N GLU A 19 11.35 -2.75 -0.55
CA GLU A 19 10.36 -1.67 -0.64
C GLU A 19 8.93 -2.14 -0.40
N LEU A 20 8.62 -3.40 -0.72
CA LEU A 20 7.27 -3.97 -0.63
C LEU A 20 7.19 -5.07 0.45
N VAL A 21 6.05 -5.16 1.12
CA VAL A 21 5.73 -6.16 2.14
C VAL A 21 4.39 -6.82 1.85
N ARG A 22 4.26 -8.11 2.23
CA ARG A 22 3.00 -8.84 2.17
C ARG A 22 2.01 -8.27 3.19
N THR A 23 0.75 -8.13 2.79
CA THR A 23 -0.34 -7.80 3.70
C THR A 23 -0.97 -9.08 4.27
N GLY A 24 -2.05 -8.94 5.05
CA GLY A 24 -2.86 -10.10 5.46
C GLY A 24 -3.66 -10.75 4.31
N SER A 25 -3.72 -10.10 3.14
CA SER A 25 -4.33 -10.67 1.94
C SER A 25 -3.28 -11.34 1.06
N PRO A 26 -3.54 -12.54 0.50
CA PRO A 26 -2.59 -13.24 -0.36
C PRO A 26 -2.35 -12.52 -1.70
N ASN A 27 -3.25 -11.63 -2.10
CA ASN A 27 -3.20 -10.97 -3.42
C ASN A 27 -2.78 -9.51 -3.34
N ILE A 28 -2.38 -9.01 -2.17
CA ILE A 28 -2.06 -7.59 -1.98
C ILE A 28 -0.70 -7.45 -1.31
N LEU A 29 0.18 -6.68 -1.96
CA LEU A 29 1.42 -6.14 -1.40
C LEU A 29 1.29 -4.64 -1.21
N CYS A 30 2.06 -4.07 -0.29
CA CYS A 30 2.15 -2.62 -0.16
C CYS A 30 3.56 -2.15 0.20
N THR A 31 3.82 -0.86 0.04
CA THR A 31 5.09 -0.26 0.46
C THR A 31 5.30 -0.39 1.97
N VAL A 32 6.51 -0.74 2.39
CA VAL A 32 6.90 -0.73 3.81
C VAL A 32 6.76 0.68 4.38
N LEU A 33 6.02 0.83 5.47
CA LEU A 33 5.91 2.09 6.20
C LEU A 33 7.04 2.22 7.24
N PRO A 34 7.52 3.44 7.53
CA PRO A 34 8.42 3.67 8.66
C PRO A 34 7.76 3.27 9.99
N ASN A 35 8.52 2.65 10.90
CA ASN A 35 8.02 2.28 12.24
C ASN A 35 7.56 3.48 13.07
N HIS A 36 8.17 4.64 12.85
CA HIS A 36 7.80 5.89 13.47
C HIS A 36 7.95 7.01 12.45
N TRP A 37 6.93 7.85 12.32
CA TRP A 37 6.94 8.99 11.40
C TRP A 37 6.27 10.21 12.00
N ARG A 38 6.75 11.39 11.62
CA ARG A 38 6.17 12.66 12.06
C ARG A 38 4.80 12.86 11.42
N SER A 39 3.81 13.25 12.21
CA SER A 39 2.48 13.57 11.70
C SER A 39 2.50 14.67 10.63
N ASN A 40 1.65 14.52 9.61
CA ASN A 40 1.48 15.37 8.43
C ASN A 40 2.77 15.64 7.62
N LYS A 41 3.82 14.81 7.82
CA LYS A 41 5.05 14.83 7.02
C LYS A 41 4.91 13.84 5.86
N THR A 42 5.34 14.26 4.68
CA THR A 42 5.48 13.38 3.50
C THR A 42 6.30 12.14 3.86
N LEU A 43 5.85 10.97 3.40
CA LEU A 43 6.58 9.70 3.57
C LEU A 43 7.91 9.73 2.81
N PRO A 44 8.94 9.00 3.28
CA PRO A 44 10.24 8.98 2.59
C PRO A 44 10.17 8.32 1.22
N VAL A 45 9.19 7.43 1.02
CA VAL A 45 8.90 6.74 -0.24
C VAL A 45 7.40 6.84 -0.50
N ALA A 46 7.02 7.00 -1.77
CA ALA A 46 5.61 7.01 -2.16
C ALA A 46 4.96 5.66 -1.85
N PHE A 47 3.84 5.68 -1.13
CA PHE A 47 3.12 4.46 -0.79
C PHE A 47 2.43 3.90 -2.04
N LYS A 48 2.63 2.60 -2.28
CA LYS A 48 2.00 1.85 -3.37
C LYS A 48 1.24 0.67 -2.79
N VAL A 49 0.13 0.33 -3.42
CA VAL A 49 -0.56 -0.95 -3.25
C VAL A 49 -0.45 -1.69 -4.57
N VAL A 50 0.07 -2.92 -4.53
CA VAL A 50 0.21 -3.79 -5.70
C VAL A 50 -0.76 -4.95 -5.53
N VAL A 51 -1.57 -5.19 -6.55
CA VAL A 51 -2.52 -6.31 -6.59
C VAL A 51 -1.95 -7.39 -7.50
N LEU A 52 -1.94 -8.64 -7.03
CA LEU A 52 -1.36 -9.77 -7.77
C LEU A 52 -2.40 -10.49 -8.65
N GLY A 53 -3.69 -10.29 -8.36
CA GLY A 53 -4.79 -10.76 -9.19
C GLY A 53 -5.34 -9.65 -10.06
N GLU A 54 -6.09 -10.01 -11.11
CA GLU A 54 -6.65 -9.04 -12.06
C GLU A 54 -7.67 -8.10 -11.42
N VAL A 55 -7.37 -6.80 -11.47
CA VAL A 55 -8.26 -5.70 -11.09
C VAL A 55 -8.31 -4.69 -12.23
N LEU A 56 -9.51 -4.20 -12.54
CA LEU A 56 -9.66 -3.22 -13.62
C LEU A 56 -8.96 -1.90 -13.29
N ASP A 57 -8.29 -1.33 -14.28
CA ASP A 57 -7.75 0.02 -14.20
C ASP A 57 -8.87 1.03 -13.89
N GLY A 58 -8.55 2.02 -13.06
CA GLY A 58 -9.51 2.98 -12.52
C GLY A 58 -10.20 2.52 -11.23
N THR A 59 -10.00 1.27 -10.78
CA THR A 59 -10.53 0.82 -9.48
C THR A 59 -9.94 1.68 -8.35
N THR A 60 -10.81 2.24 -7.51
CA THR A 60 -10.40 3.09 -6.39
C THR A 60 -9.86 2.26 -5.22
N VAL A 61 -8.72 2.67 -4.67
CA VAL A 61 -8.13 2.12 -3.45
C VAL A 61 -8.07 3.21 -2.40
N THR A 62 -8.56 2.93 -1.20
CA THR A 62 -8.51 3.86 -0.06
C THR A 62 -7.80 3.22 1.14
N ILE A 63 -6.94 3.99 1.81
CA ILE A 63 -6.25 3.60 3.03
C ILE A 63 -6.94 4.23 4.24
N ARG A 64 -7.03 3.46 5.32
CA ARG A 64 -7.46 3.93 6.64
C ARG A 64 -6.42 3.50 7.67
N ALA A 65 -6.29 4.29 8.73
CA ALA A 65 -5.44 3.99 9.86
C ALA A 65 -6.28 4.10 11.13
N GLY A 66 -6.02 3.25 12.11
CA GLY A 66 -6.69 3.30 13.40
C GLY A 66 -5.98 2.44 14.43
N ASN A 67 -6.20 2.76 15.70
CA ASN A 67 -5.75 2.03 16.88
C ASN A 67 -6.85 2.10 17.96
N ASP A 68 -6.55 1.60 19.17
CA ASP A 68 -7.51 1.53 20.28
C ASP A 68 -7.94 2.92 20.81
N GLU A 69 -7.10 3.95 20.67
CA GLU A 69 -7.40 5.32 21.11
C GLU A 69 -8.09 6.15 20.02
N ASN A 70 -7.77 5.87 18.76
CA ASN A 70 -8.22 6.61 17.59
C ASN A 70 -8.62 5.63 16.48
N TYR A 71 -9.90 5.24 16.47
CA TYR A 71 -10.40 4.19 15.58
C TYR A 71 -10.26 4.53 14.08
N CYS A 72 -10.20 5.82 13.74
CA CYS A 72 -10.05 6.30 12.37
C CYS A 72 -9.22 7.58 12.34
N GLY A 73 -7.89 7.41 12.36
CA GLY A 73 -6.95 8.50 12.29
C GLY A 73 -7.12 9.33 11.01
N GLU A 74 -7.00 10.65 11.16
CA GLU A 74 -7.05 11.58 10.03
C GLU A 74 -5.87 11.31 9.08
N MET A 75 -6.16 11.28 7.78
CA MET A 75 -5.16 11.07 6.72
C MET A 75 -5.38 12.06 5.59
N ARG A 76 -4.32 12.34 4.81
CA ARG A 76 -4.40 13.12 3.57
C ARG A 76 -3.96 12.28 2.39
N ASN A 77 -4.60 12.51 1.25
CA ASN A 77 -4.32 11.81 0.00
C ASN A 77 -4.39 10.27 0.15
N SER A 78 -5.33 9.80 0.97
CA SER A 78 -5.54 8.37 1.29
C SER A 78 -6.33 7.61 0.25
N THR A 79 -6.54 8.18 -0.93
CA THR A 79 -7.21 7.52 -2.06
C THR A 79 -6.33 7.59 -3.31
N ALA A 80 -6.26 6.49 -4.04
CA ALA A 80 -5.58 6.37 -5.32
C ALA A 80 -6.40 5.48 -6.27
N VAL A 81 -6.01 5.42 -7.54
CA VAL A 81 -6.62 4.54 -8.54
C VAL A 81 -5.63 3.47 -8.97
N VAL A 82 -6.12 2.25 -9.19
CA VAL A 82 -5.33 1.17 -9.79
C VAL A 82 -5.03 1.52 -11.24
N LYS A 83 -3.77 1.35 -11.63
CA LYS A 83 -3.31 1.35 -13.01
C LYS A 83 -2.24 0.28 -13.17
N ASN A 84 -2.39 -0.63 -14.12
CA ASN A 84 -1.50 -1.78 -14.29
C ASN A 84 -1.28 -2.53 -12.98
N GLN A 85 -2.37 -2.80 -12.25
CA GLN A 85 -2.38 -3.51 -10.96
C GLN A 85 -1.70 -2.77 -9.78
N ILE A 86 -1.30 -1.51 -9.98
CA ILE A 86 -0.65 -0.70 -8.96
C ILE A 86 -1.50 0.54 -8.67
N ALA A 87 -1.84 0.77 -7.40
CA ALA A 87 -2.36 2.03 -6.92
C ALA A 87 -1.24 2.80 -6.22
N LYS A 88 -0.77 3.89 -6.85
CA LYS A 88 0.28 4.77 -6.30
C LYS A 88 -0.36 5.98 -5.63
N PHE A 89 -0.12 6.13 -4.33
CA PHE A 89 -0.63 7.24 -3.56
C PHE A 89 0.29 8.46 -3.70
N ASN A 90 -0.28 9.57 -4.14
CA ASN A 90 0.45 10.81 -4.31
C ASN A 90 0.51 11.56 -2.97
N ASP A 91 1.67 11.54 -2.33
CA ASP A 91 1.91 12.25 -1.06
C ASP A 91 0.92 11.85 0.05
N LEU A 92 0.77 10.53 0.29
CA LEU A 92 0.02 10.00 1.43
C LEU A 92 0.60 10.52 2.75
N ARG A 93 -0.27 10.98 3.66
CA ARG A 93 0.14 11.45 5.00
C ARG A 93 -0.80 10.96 6.10
N PHE A 94 -0.20 10.64 7.24
CA PHE A 94 -0.89 10.37 8.50
C PHE A 94 -0.94 11.66 9.32
N VAL A 95 -2.12 12.14 9.67
CA VAL A 95 -2.31 13.40 10.43
C VAL A 95 -2.69 13.09 11.89
N GLY A 96 -3.62 12.16 12.09
CA GLY A 96 -3.98 11.65 13.41
C GLY A 96 -2.80 10.98 14.12
N ARG A 97 -2.78 11.08 15.45
CA ARG A 97 -1.90 10.30 16.32
C ARG A 97 -2.61 9.04 16.78
#